data_AF-A0A5N5PYT8-F1
#
_entry.id   AF-A0A5N5PYT8-F1
#
_cell.length_a   1.000
_cell.length_b   1.000
_cell.length_c   1.000
_cell.angle_alpha   90.00
_cell.angle_beta   90.00
_cell.angle_gamma   90.00
#
_symmetry.space_group_name_H-M   'P 1'
#
loop_
_entity.id
_entity.type
_entity.pdbx_description
1 polymer ?
#
loop_
_entity_poly.entity_id
_entity_poly.type
_entity_poly.pdbx_seq_one_letter_code
_entity_poly.pdbx_strand_id
1 'polypeptide(L)'
;MENRQEQSPFFSLPAEIRDDIVARLIPDAVHAIIRQGPHGKVVTITPCLNPLTKGVLDGGERHPGPDDPGHPGDAFPGEGRKDRESTKVYMRRLRSSWGLHWECEEAATGMRYLNRKACRTAEKGHPTMAMLLVCKAMFRDVCEVLKGSVTYHFMDLDTLDYWSHMIPVSPTPSLAYQVLSPSNLVVKDLDITLRLPLSFFHSLAEDAEETTASHFPVGEGDLLHSWRRVWPSLAGRLQNTLRRLTVWLDHDDKQTWSLVDERTIVSHVTASISPHTCPSLTQLTFILPKLHAKHESPLRHFTEGSRNPPSSVKIERRFRQCRHYEETAEGEGNVVWRPDFPIMHEMLWSQCVEEKPDPPEPITLKDLENLEVFERDLVESGYDDPWRWLMGPGPCLYPNI
;
A
#
# COMPACT_ATOMS: atom_id res chain seq x y z
N MET A 1 7.17 47.61 10.48
CA MET A 1 7.07 47.05 9.12
C MET A 1 5.67 46.49 8.96
N GLU A 2 4.85 47.09 8.10
CA GLU A 2 3.51 46.57 7.80
C GLU A 2 3.60 45.19 7.13
N ASN A 3 2.84 44.22 7.65
CA ASN A 3 2.76 42.90 7.08
C ASN A 3 1.87 42.95 5.81
N ARG A 4 2.50 43.15 4.64
CA ARG A 4 1.79 43.20 3.35
C ARG A 4 0.97 41.94 3.03
N GLN A 5 1.17 40.83 3.76
CA GLN A 5 0.34 39.63 3.61
C GLN A 5 -1.11 39.90 4.02
N GLU A 6 -1.34 40.70 5.06
CA GLU A 6 -2.69 41.01 5.58
C GLU A 6 -3.51 41.90 4.63
N GLN A 7 -2.90 42.44 3.57
CA GLN A 7 -3.58 43.21 2.53
C GLN A 7 -4.19 42.33 1.44
N SER A 8 -3.90 41.03 1.41
CA SER A 8 -4.53 40.09 0.48
C SER A 8 -6.00 39.88 0.84
N PRO A 9 -6.94 39.97 -0.11
CA PRO A 9 -8.35 39.65 0.13
C PRO A 9 -8.57 38.26 0.74
N PHE A 10 -7.71 37.30 0.40
CA PHE A 10 -7.79 35.95 0.97
C PHE A 10 -7.65 35.96 2.50
N PHE A 11 -6.69 36.70 3.06
CA PHE A 11 -6.48 36.76 4.51
C PHE A 11 -7.47 37.67 5.24
N SER A 12 -8.29 38.42 4.49
CA SER A 12 -9.44 39.15 5.05
C SER A 12 -10.68 38.27 5.27
N LEU A 13 -10.71 37.07 4.67
CA LEU A 13 -11.77 36.09 4.88
C LEU A 13 -11.72 35.52 6.32
N PRO A 14 -12.86 35.14 6.91
CA PRO A 14 -12.90 34.38 8.17
C PRO A 14 -12.06 33.11 8.09
N ALA A 15 -11.48 32.68 9.21
CA ALA A 15 -10.58 31.52 9.25
C ALA A 15 -11.27 30.26 8.72
N GLU A 16 -12.53 30.06 9.05
CA GLU A 16 -13.35 28.92 8.63
C GLU A 16 -13.47 28.85 7.10
N ILE A 17 -13.63 30.00 6.44
CA ILE A 17 -13.71 30.07 4.98
C ILE A 17 -12.35 29.81 4.34
N ARG A 18 -11.26 30.28 4.95
CA ARG A 18 -9.91 30.00 4.47
C ARG A 18 -9.59 28.51 4.61
N ASP A 19 -9.90 27.91 5.75
CA ASP A 19 -9.71 26.49 6.02
C ASP A 19 -10.51 25.64 5.02
N ASP A 20 -11.76 25.99 4.73
CA ASP A 20 -12.59 25.33 3.71
C ASP A 20 -11.99 25.45 2.29
N ILE A 21 -11.45 26.61 1.93
CA ILE A 21 -10.78 26.81 0.64
C ILE A 21 -9.51 25.96 0.57
N VAL A 22 -8.69 25.99 1.61
CA VAL A 22 -7.42 25.27 1.68
C VAL A 22 -7.66 23.76 1.69
N ALA A 23 -8.66 23.27 2.42
CA ALA A 23 -9.04 21.86 2.46
C ALA A 23 -9.44 21.32 1.09
N ARG A 24 -10.05 22.13 0.23
CA ARG A 24 -10.36 21.73 -1.17
C ARG A 24 -9.13 21.66 -2.08
N LEU A 25 -8.01 22.25 -1.67
CA LEU A 25 -6.77 22.31 -2.45
C LEU A 25 -5.71 21.30 -1.95
N ILE A 26 -5.90 20.77 -0.75
CA ILE A 26 -5.07 19.74 -0.14
C ILE A 26 -5.70 18.37 -0.46
N PRO A 27 -4.91 17.35 -0.81
CA PRO A 27 -5.45 16.02 -1.06
C PRO A 27 -5.98 15.41 0.25
N ASP A 28 -7.00 14.58 0.15
CA ASP A 28 -7.58 13.86 1.30
C ASP A 28 -6.56 12.91 1.96
N ALA A 29 -5.52 12.52 1.23
CA ALA A 29 -4.46 11.66 1.72
C ALA A 29 -3.07 12.05 1.21
N VAL A 30 -2.05 11.74 2.01
CA VAL A 30 -0.65 12.03 1.74
C VAL A 30 0.25 10.87 2.15
N HIS A 31 1.36 10.66 1.43
CA HIS A 31 2.40 9.70 1.80
C HIS A 31 3.49 10.38 2.62
N ALA A 32 3.83 9.79 3.76
CA ALA A 32 5.03 10.09 4.51
C ALA A 32 6.19 9.20 4.00
N ILE A 33 7.34 9.80 3.71
CA ILE A 33 8.51 9.10 3.15
C ILE A 33 9.79 9.62 3.79
N ILE A 34 10.69 8.74 4.21
CA ILE A 34 12.06 9.16 4.56
C ILE A 34 12.82 9.58 3.29
N ARG A 35 13.47 10.74 3.35
CA ARG A 35 14.52 11.13 2.41
C ARG A 35 15.82 11.43 3.13
N GLN A 36 16.94 11.12 2.48
CA GLN A 36 18.24 11.58 2.93
C GLN A 36 18.43 13.04 2.50
N GLY A 37 18.54 13.93 3.49
CA GLY A 37 18.87 15.34 3.29
C GLY A 37 20.31 15.67 3.68
N PRO A 38 20.74 16.93 3.46
CA PRO A 38 22.07 17.41 3.85
C PRO A 38 22.36 17.28 5.36
N HIS A 39 21.31 17.23 6.18
CA HIS A 39 21.38 17.19 7.64
C HIS A 39 20.90 15.87 8.24
N GLY A 40 20.82 14.80 7.43
CA GLY A 40 20.36 13.47 7.86
C GLY A 40 19.01 13.08 7.24
N LYS A 41 18.41 12.02 7.79
CA LYS A 41 17.08 11.56 7.39
C LYS A 41 16.02 12.62 7.74
N VAL A 42 15.06 12.84 6.85
CA VAL A 42 13.92 13.75 7.06
C VAL A 42 12.68 13.07 6.52
N VAL A 43 11.57 13.16 7.26
CA VAL A 43 10.26 12.73 6.74
C VAL A 43 9.70 13.83 5.84
N THR A 44 9.42 13.47 4.60
CA THR A 44 8.79 14.33 3.60
C THR A 44 7.39 13.84 3.31
N ILE A 45 6.50 14.78 2.99
CA ILE A 45 5.11 14.48 2.67
C ILE A 45 4.91 14.70 1.16
N THR A 46 4.28 13.74 0.51
CA THR A 46 3.88 13.85 -0.90
C THR A 46 2.38 13.57 -1.03
N PRO A 47 1.68 14.20 -1.97
CA PRO A 47 0.26 13.94 -2.21
C PRO A 47 0.03 12.50 -2.65
N CYS A 48 -1.05 11.87 -2.17
CA CYS A 48 -1.54 10.62 -2.72
C CYS A 48 -2.26 10.89 -4.04
N LEU A 49 -1.84 10.24 -5.13
CA LEU A 49 -2.44 10.39 -6.46
C LEU A 49 -3.72 9.56 -6.61
N ASN A 50 -3.84 8.49 -5.84
CA ASN A 50 -4.98 7.59 -5.89
C ASN A 50 -5.37 7.13 -4.48
N PRO A 51 -6.17 7.92 -3.75
CA PRO A 51 -6.57 7.59 -2.39
C PRO A 51 -7.59 6.45 -2.30
N LEU A 52 -8.18 6.02 -3.42
CA LEU A 52 -9.25 5.03 -3.47
C LEU A 52 -8.93 3.95 -4.51
N THR A 53 -7.99 3.06 -4.21
CA THR A 53 -7.74 1.87 -5.02
C THR A 53 -8.90 0.89 -4.87
N LYS A 54 -9.91 1.04 -5.72
CA LYS A 54 -11.06 0.12 -5.85
C LYS A 54 -10.86 -0.77 -7.07
N GLY A 55 -11.32 -2.00 -6.98
CA GLY A 55 -11.33 -2.94 -8.10
C GLY A 55 -10.39 -4.13 -7.90
N VAL A 56 -10.20 -4.87 -8.98
CA VAL A 56 -9.34 -6.06 -9.02
C VAL A 56 -7.91 -5.61 -9.30
N LEU A 57 -7.03 -5.79 -8.31
CA LEU A 57 -5.65 -5.29 -8.31
C LEU A 57 -4.71 -6.49 -8.41
N ASP A 58 -4.88 -7.26 -9.49
CA ASP A 58 -4.17 -8.51 -9.76
C ASP A 58 -2.77 -8.27 -10.39
N GLY A 59 -2.39 -7.00 -10.56
CA GLY A 59 -1.18 -6.55 -11.21
C GLY A 59 -1.39 -6.19 -12.68
N GLY A 60 -2.55 -6.46 -13.28
CA GLY A 60 -2.87 -6.05 -14.65
C GLY A 60 -3.01 -4.54 -14.79
N GLU A 61 -3.54 -3.89 -13.75
CA GLU A 61 -3.73 -2.44 -13.67
C GLU A 61 -2.43 -1.62 -13.76
N ARG A 62 -1.29 -2.28 -13.59
CA ARG A 62 0.03 -1.64 -13.66
C ARG A 62 0.61 -1.62 -15.06
N HIS A 63 -0.03 -2.30 -16.01
CA HIS A 63 0.39 -2.27 -17.39
C HIS A 63 0.34 -0.82 -17.90
N PRO A 64 1.35 -0.36 -18.67
CA PRO A 64 1.28 0.95 -19.29
C PRO A 64 -0.01 1.09 -20.10
N GLY A 65 -0.78 2.14 -19.84
CA GLY A 65 -1.96 2.50 -20.63
C GLY A 65 -1.60 3.41 -21.81
N PRO A 66 -2.50 3.64 -22.80
CA PRO A 66 -2.22 4.43 -24.00
C PRO A 66 -1.68 5.83 -23.73
N ASP A 67 -2.03 6.41 -22.58
CA ASP A 67 -1.58 7.72 -22.13
C ASP A 67 -0.28 7.70 -21.31
N ASP A 68 0.28 6.53 -21.02
CA ASP A 68 1.52 6.42 -20.24
C ASP A 68 2.74 6.86 -21.09
N PRO A 69 3.69 7.60 -20.49
CA PRO A 69 4.94 7.96 -21.15
C PRO A 69 5.79 6.69 -21.39
N GLY A 70 5.66 6.12 -22.58
CA GLY A 70 6.24 4.84 -22.98
C GLY A 70 5.29 3.95 -23.76
N HIS A 71 3.98 4.22 -23.73
CA HIS A 71 3.01 3.53 -24.57
C HIS A 71 3.10 4.05 -26.01
N PRO A 72 3.18 3.17 -27.01
CA PRO A 72 3.11 3.57 -28.40
C PRO A 72 1.67 4.05 -28.68
N GLY A 73 1.44 5.36 -28.72
CA GLY A 73 0.19 5.90 -29.27
C GLY A 73 0.06 5.53 -30.74
N ASP A 74 -1.10 4.99 -31.14
CA ASP A 74 -1.69 4.86 -32.50
C ASP A 74 -0.77 4.71 -33.72
N ALA A 75 0.42 4.13 -33.58
CA ALA A 75 1.39 3.98 -34.66
C ALA A 75 1.67 2.51 -34.94
N PHE A 76 1.18 2.08 -36.11
CA PHE A 76 1.38 0.83 -36.87
C PHE A 76 2.21 -0.31 -36.23
N PRO A 77 1.68 -1.55 -36.25
CA PRO A 77 2.39 -2.73 -35.76
C PRO A 77 3.59 -3.04 -36.65
N GLY A 78 4.82 -3.00 -36.11
CA GLY A 78 6.00 -3.35 -36.91
C GLY A 78 7.40 -3.26 -36.29
N GLU A 79 7.61 -2.75 -35.07
CA GLU A 79 8.97 -2.63 -34.50
C GLU A 79 9.09 -3.23 -33.09
N GLY A 80 9.59 -4.45 -32.99
CA GLY A 80 9.82 -5.22 -31.75
C GLY A 80 10.79 -4.62 -30.73
N ARG A 81 11.26 -3.37 -30.92
CA ARG A 81 12.08 -2.63 -29.95
C ARG A 81 11.23 -1.85 -28.94
N LYS A 82 9.97 -1.53 -29.28
CA LYS A 82 9.08 -0.65 -28.50
C LYS A 82 8.26 -1.40 -27.44
N ASP A 83 7.98 -2.68 -27.69
CA ASP A 83 7.35 -3.59 -26.72
C ASP A 83 8.21 -3.74 -25.46
N ARG A 84 9.54 -3.87 -25.64
CA ARG A 84 10.51 -4.08 -24.54
C ARG A 84 10.53 -2.94 -23.50
N GLU A 85 10.27 -1.69 -23.87
CA GLU A 85 10.26 -0.57 -22.91
C GLU A 85 8.97 -0.55 -22.08
N SER A 86 7.82 -0.79 -22.72
CA SER A 86 6.54 -0.99 -22.03
C SER A 86 6.63 -2.15 -21.04
N THR A 87 7.22 -3.27 -21.47
CA THR A 87 7.48 -4.43 -20.62
C THR A 87 8.34 -4.08 -19.41
N LYS A 88 9.42 -3.29 -19.58
CA LYS A 88 10.28 -2.86 -18.46
C LYS A 88 9.55 -1.97 -17.45
N VAL A 89 8.75 -1.01 -17.94
CA VAL A 89 7.91 -0.17 -17.08
C VAL A 89 6.94 -1.04 -16.30
N TYR A 90 6.30 -1.99 -16.98
CA TYR A 90 5.36 -2.90 -16.36
C TYR A 90 6.00 -3.74 -15.25
N MET A 91 7.13 -4.38 -15.57
CA MET A 91 7.94 -5.16 -14.63
C MET A 91 8.36 -4.35 -13.41
N ARG A 92 8.81 -3.11 -13.62
CA ARG A 92 9.16 -2.20 -12.53
C ARG A 92 7.95 -1.93 -11.62
N ARG A 93 6.79 -1.61 -12.20
CA ARG A 93 5.57 -1.31 -11.43
C ARG A 93 5.09 -2.52 -10.62
N LEU A 94 5.25 -3.76 -11.14
CA LEU A 94 4.94 -4.99 -10.40
C LEU A 94 5.84 -5.22 -9.19
N ARG A 95 7.06 -4.67 -9.21
CA ARG A 95 8.05 -4.71 -8.12
C ARG A 95 7.88 -3.58 -7.10
N SER A 96 6.96 -2.65 -7.33
CA SER A 96 6.68 -1.56 -6.41
C SER A 96 6.41 -2.10 -4.99
N SER A 97 7.17 -1.61 -4.02
CA SER A 97 6.97 -1.92 -2.60
C SER A 97 5.76 -1.17 -2.04
N TRP A 98 5.31 -0.11 -2.74
CA TRP A 98 4.15 0.67 -2.38
C TRP A 98 2.82 0.01 -2.77
N GLY A 99 2.85 -1.21 -3.32
CA GLY A 99 1.66 -2.00 -3.60
C GLY A 99 0.67 -1.22 -4.48
N LEU A 100 -0.52 -0.95 -3.94
CA LEU A 100 -1.61 -0.27 -4.65
C LEU A 100 -1.29 1.20 -4.97
N HIS A 101 -0.30 1.80 -4.29
CA HIS A 101 0.14 3.18 -4.51
C HIS A 101 1.39 3.27 -5.39
N TRP A 102 1.60 2.31 -6.29
CA TRP A 102 2.76 2.28 -7.20
C TRP A 102 2.92 3.57 -8.02
N GLU A 103 1.83 4.22 -8.43
CA GLU A 103 1.87 5.52 -9.13
C GLU A 103 2.47 6.63 -8.26
N CYS A 104 2.16 6.59 -6.96
CA CYS A 104 2.67 7.55 -5.99
C CYS A 104 4.17 7.33 -5.77
N GLU A 105 4.63 6.08 -5.81
CA GLU A 105 6.06 5.74 -5.77
C GLU A 105 6.79 6.29 -7.00
N GLU A 106 6.25 6.10 -8.20
CA GLU A 106 6.82 6.65 -9.45
C GLU A 106 6.90 8.18 -9.43
N ALA A 107 5.87 8.83 -8.87
CA ALA A 107 5.85 10.28 -8.70
C ALA A 107 6.88 10.75 -7.66
N ALA A 108 6.99 10.06 -6.52
CA ALA A 108 7.90 10.40 -5.43
C ALA A 108 9.37 10.22 -5.82
N THR A 109 9.69 9.17 -6.58
CA THR A 109 11.04 8.86 -7.08
C THR A 109 11.46 9.73 -8.27
N GLY A 110 10.55 10.54 -8.82
CA GLY A 110 10.82 11.40 -9.97
C GLY A 110 10.90 10.63 -11.30
N MET A 111 10.63 9.32 -11.31
CA MET A 111 10.68 8.49 -12.52
C MET A 111 9.65 8.92 -13.57
N ARG A 112 8.51 9.49 -13.14
CA ARG A 112 7.52 10.10 -14.06
C ARG A 112 8.09 11.28 -14.87
N TYR A 113 9.18 11.90 -14.41
CA TYR A 113 9.75 13.13 -14.97
C TYR A 113 11.05 12.93 -15.77
N LEU A 114 11.76 11.81 -15.58
CA LEU A 114 13.03 11.54 -16.27
C LEU A 114 12.86 11.22 -17.77
N ASN A 115 11.64 10.90 -18.23
CA ASN A 115 11.35 10.58 -19.64
C ASN A 115 10.90 11.77 -20.52
N ARG A 116 11.06 13.04 -20.09
CA ARG A 116 10.65 14.22 -20.90
C ARG A 116 11.82 15.02 -21.49
N LYS A 117 12.03 14.84 -22.80
CA LYS A 117 12.50 15.86 -23.76
C LYS A 117 11.30 16.59 -24.42
N ALA A 118 10.36 17.12 -23.65
CA ALA A 118 9.35 18.06 -24.16
C ALA A 118 8.57 18.74 -23.01
N CYS A 119 8.33 20.04 -23.14
CA CYS A 119 7.34 20.82 -22.37
C CYS A 119 7.62 21.06 -20.88
N ARG A 120 8.39 22.13 -20.65
CA ARG A 120 8.10 23.40 -19.94
C ARG A 120 6.69 23.69 -19.35
N THR A 121 5.84 22.70 -19.09
CA THR A 121 4.51 22.89 -18.44
C THR A 121 4.31 22.05 -17.18
N ALA A 122 5.29 21.24 -16.79
CA ALA A 122 5.32 20.47 -15.53
C ALA A 122 6.11 21.16 -14.40
N GLU A 123 6.31 22.48 -14.48
CA GLU A 123 6.65 23.33 -13.33
C GLU A 123 5.46 23.52 -12.36
N LYS A 124 4.31 22.92 -12.64
CA LYS A 124 3.20 22.85 -11.69
C LYS A 124 3.51 21.82 -10.62
N GLY A 125 4.33 22.21 -9.65
CA GLY A 125 4.38 21.52 -8.36
C GLY A 125 2.94 21.30 -7.86
N HIS A 126 2.69 20.17 -7.22
CA HIS A 126 1.38 19.86 -6.66
C HIS A 126 0.86 21.09 -5.89
N PRO A 127 -0.41 21.52 -6.08
CA PRO A 127 -0.92 22.77 -5.51
C PRO A 127 -0.60 22.90 -4.01
N THR A 128 -0.61 21.80 -3.26
CA THR A 128 -0.14 21.73 -1.87
C THR A 128 1.27 22.26 -1.66
N MET A 129 2.25 21.80 -2.43
CA MET A 129 3.64 22.28 -2.35
C MET A 129 3.76 23.74 -2.80
N ALA A 130 3.00 24.13 -3.83
CA ALA A 130 2.95 25.53 -4.24
C ALA A 130 2.39 26.42 -3.11
N MET A 131 1.31 26.01 -2.43
CA MET A 131 0.70 26.72 -1.31
C MET A 131 1.63 26.86 -0.11
N LEU A 132 2.39 25.81 0.23
CA LEU A 132 3.40 25.86 1.29
C LEU A 132 4.50 26.90 1.02
N LEU A 133 4.72 27.27 -0.24
CA LEU A 133 5.75 28.21 -0.65
C LEU A 133 5.23 29.64 -0.91
N VAL A 134 3.92 29.89 -0.87
CA VAL A 134 3.33 31.22 -1.17
C VAL A 134 3.75 32.26 -0.16
N CYS A 135 3.40 32.07 1.11
CA CYS A 135 3.73 32.99 2.20
C CYS A 135 3.58 32.31 3.56
N LYS A 136 4.11 32.94 4.62
CA LYS A 136 4.05 32.40 6.00
C LYS A 136 2.62 32.18 6.50
N ALA A 137 1.68 33.07 6.15
CA ALA A 137 0.29 32.94 6.56
C ALA A 137 -0.40 31.74 5.87
N MET A 138 -0.28 31.63 4.55
CA MET A 138 -0.79 30.47 3.79
C MET A 138 -0.19 29.17 4.29
N PHE A 139 1.12 29.17 4.55
CA PHE A 139 1.82 28.01 5.09
C PHE A 139 1.20 27.53 6.41
N ARG A 140 0.85 28.44 7.33
CA ARG A 140 0.18 28.08 8.59
C ARG A 140 -1.21 27.50 8.34
N ASP A 141 -2.02 28.16 7.52
CA ASP A 141 -3.39 27.69 7.19
C ASP A 141 -3.35 26.27 6.58
N VAL A 142 -2.42 26.01 5.64
CA VAL A 142 -2.18 24.67 5.07
C VAL A 142 -1.80 23.65 6.14
N CYS A 143 -0.92 24.03 7.05
CA CYS A 143 -0.48 23.13 8.11
C CYS A 143 -1.59 22.80 9.11
N GLU A 144 -2.48 23.75 9.43
CA GLU A 144 -3.63 23.47 10.29
C GLU A 144 -4.59 22.49 9.64
N VAL A 145 -4.84 22.62 8.33
CA VAL A 145 -5.66 21.64 7.60
C VAL A 145 -5.01 20.25 7.57
N LEU A 146 -3.69 20.17 7.34
CA LEU A 146 -2.94 18.90 7.35
C LEU A 146 -3.00 18.16 8.70
N LYS A 147 -3.12 18.87 9.83
CA LYS A 147 -3.28 18.30 11.18
C LYS A 147 -4.69 17.74 11.43
N GLY A 148 -5.67 18.14 10.62
CA GLY A 148 -7.08 17.98 10.96
C GLY A 148 -7.80 16.88 10.20
N SER A 149 -7.48 16.75 8.91
CA SER A 149 -8.43 16.21 7.92
C SER A 149 -7.81 15.25 6.90
N VAL A 150 -6.51 14.94 7.03
CA VAL A 150 -5.77 14.17 6.03
C VAL A 150 -5.41 12.79 6.56
N THR A 151 -5.55 11.78 5.70
CA THR A 151 -5.06 10.42 5.97
C THR A 151 -3.58 10.32 5.62
N TYR A 152 -2.77 9.82 6.55
CA TYR A 152 -1.34 9.64 6.36
C TYR A 152 -1.05 8.19 5.96
N HIS A 153 -0.43 8.01 4.80
CA HIS A 153 0.02 6.72 4.29
C HIS A 153 1.50 6.49 4.63
N PHE A 154 1.78 5.34 5.23
CA PHE A 154 3.14 4.82 5.42
C PHE A 154 3.28 3.53 4.61
N MET A 155 4.28 3.47 3.74
CA MET A 155 4.42 2.41 2.74
C MET A 155 5.57 1.42 3.03
N ASP A 156 6.35 1.70 4.07
CA ASP A 156 7.50 0.89 4.45
C ASP A 156 7.75 0.98 5.96
N LEU A 157 8.31 -0.10 6.50
CA LEU A 157 8.53 -0.25 7.94
C LEU A 157 9.62 0.69 8.46
N ASP A 158 10.64 0.99 7.65
CA ASP A 158 11.73 1.89 8.02
C ASP A 158 11.23 3.32 8.25
N THR A 159 10.37 3.82 7.36
CA THR A 159 9.71 5.13 7.47
C THR A 159 8.85 5.20 8.70
N LEU A 160 8.08 4.15 8.97
CA LEU A 160 7.22 4.07 10.14
C LEU A 160 8.03 4.00 11.44
N ASP A 161 9.11 3.20 11.46
CA ASP A 161 10.01 3.06 12.59
C ASP A 161 10.76 4.37 12.88
N TYR A 162 11.35 5.00 11.86
CA TYR A 162 11.99 6.30 12.03
C TYR A 162 11.01 7.35 12.56
N TRP A 163 9.82 7.44 11.95
CA TRP A 163 8.82 8.43 12.33
C TRP A 163 8.30 8.21 13.76
N SER A 164 8.05 6.96 14.15
CA SER A 164 7.56 6.63 15.49
C SER A 164 8.57 7.03 16.58
N HIS A 165 9.88 6.91 16.31
CA HIS A 165 10.97 7.21 17.25
C HIS A 165 11.53 8.64 17.17
N MET A 166 11.09 9.48 16.22
CA MET A 166 11.59 10.84 16.12
C MET A 166 11.28 11.65 17.38
N ILE A 167 12.30 11.88 18.21
CA ILE A 167 12.19 12.69 19.41
C ILE A 167 11.83 14.12 18.99
N PRO A 168 10.87 14.78 19.66
CA PRO A 168 10.66 16.21 19.52
C PRO A 168 11.92 16.97 19.92
N VAL A 169 12.76 17.29 18.94
CA VAL A 169 13.89 18.18 19.17
C VAL A 169 13.31 19.57 19.38
N SER A 170 13.67 20.21 20.48
CA SER A 170 13.31 21.61 20.74
C SER A 170 13.69 22.46 19.53
N PRO A 171 12.76 23.25 18.97
CA PRO A 171 12.94 23.85 17.65
C PRO A 171 14.08 24.87 17.68
N THR A 172 15.11 24.65 16.87
CA THR A 172 15.94 25.76 16.41
C THR A 172 15.19 26.48 15.28
N PRO A 173 15.02 27.80 15.28
CA PRO A 173 13.84 28.43 14.66
C PRO A 173 13.87 28.62 13.13
N SER A 174 14.72 27.93 12.37
CA SER A 174 15.16 28.50 11.08
C SER A 174 14.43 28.03 9.80
N LEU A 175 13.58 27.00 9.82
CA LEU A 175 12.98 26.46 8.58
C LEU A 175 11.46 26.29 8.68
N ALA A 176 10.74 26.89 7.72
CA ALA A 176 9.29 26.77 7.56
C ALA A 176 8.82 25.30 7.59
N TYR A 177 9.61 24.37 7.06
CA TYR A 177 9.30 22.95 7.01
C TYR A 177 9.15 22.24 8.38
N GLN A 178 9.46 22.90 9.52
CA GLN A 178 9.28 22.32 10.86
C GLN A 178 7.81 22.15 11.29
N VAL A 179 6.83 22.76 10.62
CA VAL A 179 5.42 22.49 10.95
C VAL A 179 4.97 21.12 10.44
N LEU A 180 5.66 20.58 9.41
CA LEU A 180 5.57 19.17 9.04
C LEU A 180 6.50 18.28 9.88
N SER A 181 7.15 18.85 10.92
CA SER A 181 7.91 18.03 11.86
C SER A 181 6.97 17.04 12.52
N PRO A 182 7.37 15.76 12.63
CA PRO A 182 6.58 14.69 13.26
C PRO A 182 6.01 14.99 14.64
N SER A 183 6.59 15.95 15.37
CA SER A 183 6.13 16.37 16.70
C SER A 183 4.91 17.29 16.67
N ASN A 184 4.64 17.94 15.53
CA ASN A 184 3.54 18.89 15.36
C ASN A 184 2.39 18.31 14.52
N LEU A 185 2.56 17.09 13.98
CA LEU A 185 1.54 16.40 13.20
C LEU A 185 0.53 15.75 14.14
N VAL A 186 -0.71 16.22 14.08
CA VAL A 186 -1.85 15.55 14.70
C VAL A 186 -2.38 14.55 13.69
N VAL A 187 -2.02 13.28 13.85
CA VAL A 187 -2.50 12.21 12.96
C VAL A 187 -3.75 11.60 13.57
N LYS A 188 -4.88 11.77 12.88
CA LYS A 188 -6.16 11.15 13.23
C LYS A 188 -6.42 9.88 12.44
N ASP A 189 -6.03 9.87 11.18
CA ASP A 189 -6.26 8.76 10.27
C ASP A 189 -4.91 8.30 9.69
N LEU A 190 -4.59 7.03 9.95
CA LEU A 190 -3.31 6.43 9.60
C LEU A 190 -3.57 5.17 8.79
N ASP A 191 -2.99 5.10 7.60
CA ASP A 191 -3.03 3.94 6.73
C ASP A 191 -1.60 3.42 6.53
N ILE A 192 -1.36 2.18 6.90
CA ILE A 192 -0.06 1.51 6.80
C ILE A 192 -0.18 0.42 5.76
N THR A 193 0.66 0.44 4.73
CA THR A 193 0.71 -0.58 3.68
C THR A 193 2.09 -1.21 3.71
N LEU A 194 2.19 -2.49 4.09
CA LEU A 194 3.47 -3.19 4.16
C LEU A 194 3.42 -4.43 3.29
N ARG A 195 4.38 -4.52 2.37
CA ARG A 195 4.71 -5.74 1.62
C ARG A 195 6.07 -6.23 2.08
N LEU A 196 6.09 -7.29 2.89
CA LEU A 196 7.28 -7.80 3.56
C LEU A 196 7.68 -9.19 3.03
N PRO A 197 8.92 -9.65 3.23
CA PRO A 197 9.28 -11.03 2.86
C PRO A 197 8.38 -12.08 3.52
N LEU A 198 8.07 -13.18 2.83
CA LEU A 198 7.30 -14.27 3.45
C LEU A 198 8.04 -14.86 4.68
N SER A 199 9.36 -14.97 4.59
CA SER A 199 10.22 -15.43 5.69
C SER A 199 10.06 -14.60 6.96
N PHE A 200 9.87 -13.27 6.84
CA PHE A 200 9.61 -12.40 7.98
C PHE A 200 8.36 -12.84 8.77
N PHE A 201 7.28 -13.23 8.07
CA PHE A 201 6.05 -13.68 8.73
C PHE A 201 6.22 -15.02 9.44
N HIS A 202 7.03 -15.93 8.87
CA HIS A 202 7.39 -17.18 9.54
C HIS A 202 8.23 -16.91 10.80
N SER A 203 9.26 -16.07 10.71
CA SER A 203 10.07 -15.67 11.86
C SER A 203 9.27 -14.96 12.95
N LEU A 204 8.24 -14.18 12.58
CA LEU A 204 7.34 -13.55 13.54
C LEU A 204 6.48 -14.58 14.30
N ALA A 205 6.04 -15.65 13.63
CA ALA A 205 5.30 -16.74 14.25
C ALA A 205 6.18 -17.57 15.18
N GLU A 206 7.39 -17.93 14.74
CA GLU A 206 8.37 -18.67 15.54
C GLU A 206 8.77 -17.93 16.82
N ASP A 207 8.99 -16.60 16.73
CA ASP A 207 9.32 -15.79 17.90
C ASP A 207 8.18 -15.69 18.93
N ALA A 208 6.92 -15.82 18.50
CA ALA A 208 5.80 -15.87 19.42
C ALA A 208 5.76 -17.19 20.22
N GLU A 209 6.33 -18.27 19.66
CA GLU A 209 6.39 -19.59 20.28
C GLU A 209 7.68 -19.82 21.09
N GLU A 210 8.82 -19.24 20.66
CA GLU A 210 10.13 -19.47 21.27
C GLU A 210 10.63 -18.28 22.11
N THR A 211 10.76 -18.47 23.44
CA THR A 211 11.40 -17.48 24.35
C THR A 211 12.94 -17.53 24.28
N THR A 212 13.55 -18.30 23.37
CA THR A 212 14.99 -18.54 23.31
C THR A 212 15.57 -18.12 21.96
N ALA A 213 16.68 -17.38 22.02
CA ALA A 213 17.33 -16.70 20.91
C ALA A 213 17.50 -17.58 19.64
N SER A 214 16.73 -17.27 18.60
CA SER A 214 16.90 -17.84 17.27
C SER A 214 17.95 -17.06 16.46
N HIS A 215 18.69 -17.78 15.62
CA HIS A 215 19.65 -17.22 14.69
C HIS A 215 18.92 -16.73 13.43
N PHE A 216 18.53 -15.46 13.40
CA PHE A 216 17.91 -14.86 12.23
C PHE A 216 18.91 -14.72 11.07
N PRO A 217 18.48 -14.91 9.81
CA PRO A 217 19.24 -14.53 8.63
C PRO A 217 19.67 -13.05 8.69
N VAL A 218 20.82 -12.73 8.10
CA VAL A 218 21.38 -11.37 8.05
C VAL A 218 20.38 -10.44 7.36
N GLY A 219 19.82 -9.47 8.10
CA GLY A 219 18.85 -8.47 7.61
C GLY A 219 17.41 -8.66 8.11
N GLU A 220 16.98 -9.89 8.42
CA GLU A 220 15.63 -10.15 8.93
C GLU A 220 15.46 -9.76 10.40
N GLY A 221 16.53 -9.88 11.18
CA GLY A 221 16.55 -9.40 12.56
C GLY A 221 16.22 -7.91 12.68
N ASP A 222 16.62 -7.09 11.70
CA ASP A 222 16.34 -5.65 11.68
C ASP A 222 14.86 -5.36 11.41
N LEU A 223 14.21 -6.11 10.52
CA LEU A 223 12.77 -5.99 10.25
C LEU A 223 11.94 -6.43 11.45
N LEU A 224 12.27 -7.56 12.08
CA LEU A 224 11.55 -8.05 13.25
C LEU A 224 11.70 -7.10 14.44
N HIS A 225 12.90 -6.58 14.65
CA HIS A 225 13.14 -5.55 15.67
C HIS A 225 12.33 -4.28 15.38
N SER A 226 12.33 -3.78 14.14
CA SER A 226 11.56 -2.61 13.74
C SER A 226 10.05 -2.83 13.93
N TRP A 227 9.55 -4.00 13.55
CA TRP A 227 8.15 -4.40 13.75
C TRP A 227 7.76 -4.36 15.23
N ARG A 228 8.56 -4.96 16.12
CA ARG A 228 8.28 -4.96 17.57
C ARG A 228 8.24 -3.57 18.15
N ARG A 229 9.17 -2.72 17.69
CA ARG A 229 9.39 -1.40 18.26
C ARG A 229 8.37 -0.37 17.79
N VAL A 230 7.93 -0.47 16.54
CA VAL A 230 7.00 0.48 15.91
C VAL A 230 5.68 0.61 16.67
N TRP A 231 5.02 -0.50 17.00
CA TRP A 231 3.64 -0.44 17.50
C TRP A 231 3.50 0.23 18.88
N PRO A 232 4.33 -0.07 19.89
CA PRO A 232 4.31 0.65 21.16
C PRO A 232 4.64 2.14 20.99
N SER A 233 5.61 2.46 20.15
CA SER A 233 6.02 3.84 19.89
C SER A 233 4.93 4.65 19.17
N LEU A 234 4.23 4.04 18.22
CA LEU A 234 3.04 4.62 17.59
C LEU A 234 1.91 4.83 18.58
N ALA A 235 1.62 3.82 19.41
CA ALA A 235 0.58 3.91 20.43
C ALA A 235 0.84 5.09 21.39
N GLY A 236 2.07 5.22 21.89
CA GLY A 236 2.45 6.33 22.77
C GLY A 236 2.39 7.69 22.07
N ARG A 237 2.85 7.77 20.82
CA ARG A 237 2.82 9.02 20.04
C ARG A 237 1.40 9.49 19.73
N LEU A 238 0.51 8.57 19.38
CA LEU A 238 -0.80 8.88 18.82
C LEU A 238 -1.97 8.59 19.77
N GLN A 239 -1.67 8.29 21.02
CA GLN A 239 -2.63 7.91 22.07
C GLN A 239 -3.90 8.77 22.10
N ASN A 240 -3.76 10.09 21.94
CA ASN A 240 -4.86 11.05 22.10
C ASN A 240 -5.42 11.57 20.78
N THR A 241 -4.89 11.15 19.64
CA THR A 241 -5.23 11.73 18.33
C THR A 241 -5.73 10.71 17.34
N LEU A 242 -5.20 9.48 17.37
CA LEU A 242 -5.56 8.43 16.42
C LEU A 242 -7.02 8.03 16.59
N ARG A 243 -7.78 8.11 15.49
CA ARG A 243 -9.18 7.73 15.38
C ARG A 243 -9.37 6.52 14.50
N ARG A 244 -8.65 6.46 13.38
CA ARG A 244 -8.66 5.31 12.48
C ARG A 244 -7.26 4.83 12.18
N LEU A 245 -7.09 3.51 12.22
CA LEU A 245 -5.91 2.82 11.77
C LEU A 245 -6.31 1.73 10.77
N THR A 246 -5.78 1.81 9.56
CA THR A 246 -5.87 0.74 8.56
C THR A 246 -4.47 0.13 8.38
N VAL A 247 -4.35 -1.18 8.53
CA VAL A 247 -3.10 -1.91 8.31
C VAL A 247 -3.32 -2.90 7.17
N TRP A 248 -2.76 -2.57 6.02
CA TRP A 248 -2.70 -3.43 4.85
C TRP A 248 -1.41 -4.23 4.89
N LEU A 249 -1.53 -5.54 4.76
CA LEU A 249 -0.40 -6.47 4.77
C LEU A 249 -0.43 -7.36 3.53
N ASP A 250 0.76 -7.68 3.05
CA ASP A 250 1.03 -8.67 2.02
C ASP A 250 2.47 -9.16 2.15
N HIS A 251 2.81 -10.22 1.43
CA HIS A 251 4.18 -10.59 1.19
C HIS A 251 4.60 -10.42 -0.27
N ASP A 252 5.90 -10.50 -0.55
CA ASP A 252 6.46 -10.42 -1.90
C ASP A 252 6.53 -11.76 -2.64
N ASP A 253 6.54 -12.88 -1.89
CA ASP A 253 6.61 -14.24 -2.44
C ASP A 253 5.39 -14.62 -3.31
N LYS A 254 5.51 -15.61 -4.17
CA LYS A 254 4.44 -16.11 -5.06
C LYS A 254 3.49 -17.10 -4.39
N GLN A 255 3.86 -17.62 -3.22
CA GLN A 255 3.06 -18.57 -2.46
C GLN A 255 1.76 -17.94 -1.93
N THR A 256 0.82 -18.77 -1.48
CA THR A 256 -0.46 -18.31 -0.94
C THR A 256 -0.31 -17.65 0.42
N TRP A 257 -1.13 -16.63 0.68
CA TRP A 257 -1.21 -15.97 1.98
C TRP A 257 -1.61 -16.91 3.13
N SER A 258 -2.27 -18.04 2.85
CA SER A 258 -2.64 -19.04 3.88
C SER A 258 -1.46 -19.70 4.61
N LEU A 259 -0.22 -19.39 4.23
CA LEU A 259 0.98 -19.79 4.97
C LEU A 259 1.27 -18.88 6.17
N VAL A 260 0.65 -17.70 6.23
CA VAL A 260 0.92 -16.66 7.22
C VAL A 260 0.05 -16.83 8.47
N ASP A 261 0.64 -16.72 9.67
CA ASP A 261 -0.10 -16.66 10.93
C ASP A 261 -0.65 -15.25 11.20
N GLU A 262 -1.86 -15.01 10.71
CA GLU A 262 -2.59 -13.75 10.88
C GLU A 262 -2.88 -13.43 12.34
N ARG A 263 -3.14 -14.45 13.16
CA ARG A 263 -3.48 -14.25 14.56
C ARG A 263 -2.30 -13.71 15.33
N THR A 264 -1.10 -14.23 15.08
CA THR A 264 0.13 -13.72 15.69
C THR A 264 0.38 -12.26 15.28
N ILE A 265 0.21 -11.92 13.99
CA ILE A 265 0.33 -10.55 13.48
C ILE A 265 -0.64 -9.60 14.19
N VAL A 266 -1.94 -9.93 14.15
CA VAL A 266 -3.00 -9.07 14.71
C VAL A 266 -2.83 -8.95 16.22
N SER A 267 -2.48 -10.04 16.91
CA SER A 267 -2.19 -10.02 18.35
C SER A 267 -1.05 -9.05 18.68
N HIS A 268 0.05 -9.11 17.94
CA HIS A 268 1.21 -8.24 18.17
C HIS A 268 0.86 -6.75 18.04
N VAL A 269 0.14 -6.36 16.98
CA VAL A 269 -0.29 -4.96 16.78
C VAL A 269 -1.28 -4.53 17.85
N THR A 270 -2.28 -5.37 18.14
CA THR A 270 -3.38 -5.03 19.06
C THR A 270 -2.97 -5.03 20.53
N ALA A 271 -1.88 -5.72 20.88
CA ALA A 271 -1.25 -5.62 22.19
C ALA A 271 -0.76 -4.18 22.48
N SER A 272 -0.37 -3.43 21.45
CA SER A 272 0.10 -2.05 21.57
C SER A 272 -0.98 -1.02 21.25
N ILE A 273 -1.76 -1.24 20.18
CA ILE A 273 -2.76 -0.30 19.68
C ILE A 273 -4.16 -0.90 19.88
N SER A 274 -4.88 -0.38 20.86
CA SER A 274 -6.25 -0.76 21.17
C SER A 274 -7.02 0.45 21.72
N PRO A 275 -8.35 0.38 21.89
CA PRO A 275 -9.10 1.44 22.56
C PRO A 275 -8.63 1.74 24.00
N HIS A 276 -7.87 0.83 24.63
CA HIS A 276 -7.35 1.03 25.98
C HIS A 276 -6.09 1.90 25.97
N THR A 277 -5.21 1.70 24.98
CA THR A 277 -3.97 2.46 24.82
C THR A 277 -4.16 3.72 24.00
N CYS A 278 -5.10 3.73 23.07
CA CYS A 278 -5.48 4.87 22.23
C CYS A 278 -6.99 5.13 22.38
N PRO A 279 -7.44 5.90 23.39
CA PRO A 279 -8.87 6.07 23.69
C PRO A 279 -9.71 6.74 22.59
N SER A 280 -9.05 7.47 21.68
CA SER A 280 -9.72 8.10 20.53
C SER A 280 -9.95 7.14 19.36
N LEU A 281 -9.37 5.93 19.41
CA LEU A 281 -9.43 4.95 18.33
C LEU A 281 -10.84 4.39 18.20
N THR A 282 -11.53 4.78 17.14
CA THR A 282 -12.88 4.31 16.80
C THR A 282 -12.85 3.13 15.85
N GLN A 283 -11.78 2.98 15.05
CA GLN A 283 -11.70 1.93 14.04
C GLN A 283 -10.26 1.43 13.88
N LEU A 284 -10.06 0.12 14.01
CA LEU A 284 -8.85 -0.60 13.61
C LEU A 284 -9.22 -1.64 12.56
N THR A 285 -8.68 -1.52 11.35
CA THR A 285 -8.98 -2.41 10.23
C THR A 285 -7.70 -3.05 9.71
N PHE A 286 -7.67 -4.37 9.58
CA PHE A 286 -6.64 -5.07 8.82
C PHE A 286 -7.18 -5.46 7.46
N ILE A 287 -6.43 -5.13 6.40
CA ILE A 287 -6.73 -5.56 5.04
C ILE A 287 -5.75 -6.67 4.70
N LEU A 288 -6.24 -7.91 4.68
CA LEU A 288 -5.44 -9.12 4.48
C LEU A 288 -5.86 -9.81 3.15
N PRO A 289 -4.96 -10.52 2.47
CA PRO A 289 -5.34 -11.34 1.33
C PRO A 289 -6.38 -12.41 1.68
N LYS A 290 -7.11 -12.87 0.67
CA LYS A 290 -8.02 -14.01 0.73
C LYS A 290 -7.24 -15.28 1.06
N LEU A 291 -7.90 -16.18 1.79
CA LEU A 291 -7.32 -17.47 2.19
C LEU A 291 -7.80 -18.55 1.25
N HIS A 292 -6.86 -19.38 0.84
CA HIS A 292 -7.15 -20.65 0.20
C HIS A 292 -7.79 -21.63 1.20
N ALA A 293 -9.00 -22.12 0.90
CA ALA A 293 -9.83 -22.91 1.79
C ALA A 293 -9.17 -24.22 2.29
N LYS A 294 -8.23 -24.80 1.52
CA LYS A 294 -7.47 -25.99 1.96
C LYS A 294 -6.39 -25.73 2.99
N HIS A 295 -5.87 -24.51 3.02
CA HIS A 295 -4.68 -24.16 3.81
C HIS A 295 -5.04 -23.29 5.01
N GLU A 296 -6.29 -22.85 5.09
CA GLU A 296 -6.79 -22.14 6.24
C GLU A 296 -6.79 -23.02 7.49
N SER A 297 -6.74 -22.37 8.64
CA SER A 297 -6.56 -23.04 9.92
C SER A 297 -7.11 -22.12 11.00
N PRO A 298 -8.10 -22.56 11.79
CA PRO A 298 -8.66 -21.74 12.86
C PRO A 298 -7.63 -21.28 13.90
N LEU A 299 -6.49 -21.98 14.01
CA LEU A 299 -5.40 -21.64 14.94
C LEU A 299 -4.51 -20.50 14.46
N ARG A 300 -4.40 -20.29 13.14
CA ARG A 300 -3.53 -19.27 12.52
C ARG A 300 -4.31 -18.13 11.87
N HIS A 301 -5.54 -18.41 11.46
CA HIS A 301 -6.32 -17.53 10.60
C HIS A 301 -7.64 -17.12 11.24
N PHE A 302 -8.14 -15.96 10.81
CA PHE A 302 -9.51 -15.51 11.10
C PHE A 302 -10.46 -16.00 10.01
N THR A 303 -11.05 -17.18 10.21
CA THR A 303 -12.04 -17.82 9.34
C THR A 303 -13.42 -17.88 10.00
N GLU A 304 -14.46 -18.18 9.22
CA GLU A 304 -15.80 -18.43 9.76
C GLU A 304 -15.78 -19.62 10.75
N GLY A 305 -16.48 -19.49 11.88
CA GLY A 305 -16.47 -20.50 12.94
C GLY A 305 -15.22 -20.52 13.83
N SER A 306 -14.17 -19.77 13.51
CA SER A 306 -12.99 -19.61 14.36
C SER A 306 -13.18 -18.54 15.45
N ARG A 307 -12.22 -18.40 16.37
CA ARG A 307 -12.25 -17.32 17.38
C ARG A 307 -12.18 -15.97 16.66
N ASN A 308 -13.20 -15.14 16.87
CA ASN A 308 -13.27 -13.78 16.33
C ASN A 308 -12.04 -12.94 16.73
N PRO A 309 -11.63 -11.97 15.87
CA PRO A 309 -10.66 -10.96 16.26
C PRO A 309 -11.17 -10.14 17.47
N PRO A 310 -10.30 -9.37 18.16
CA PRO A 310 -10.75 -8.43 19.19
C PRO A 310 -11.91 -7.55 18.67
N SER A 311 -12.87 -7.20 19.51
CA SER A 311 -14.08 -6.48 19.07
C SER A 311 -13.82 -5.10 18.44
N SER A 312 -12.67 -4.49 18.74
CA SER A 312 -12.22 -3.24 18.13
C SER A 312 -11.57 -3.42 16.76
N VAL A 313 -11.37 -4.66 16.31
CA VAL A 313 -10.65 -5.01 15.09
C VAL A 313 -11.62 -5.52 14.03
N LYS A 314 -11.57 -4.91 12.86
CA LYS A 314 -12.21 -5.38 11.64
C LYS A 314 -11.17 -6.06 10.74
N ILE A 315 -11.48 -7.24 10.23
CA ILE A 315 -10.68 -7.88 9.18
C ILE A 315 -11.43 -7.72 7.86
N GLU A 316 -10.79 -7.13 6.86
CA GLU A 316 -11.25 -7.05 5.49
C GLU A 316 -10.35 -7.93 4.61
N ARG A 317 -10.98 -8.67 3.70
CA ARG A 317 -10.29 -9.60 2.80
C ARG A 317 -10.22 -9.00 1.41
N ARG A 318 -9.08 -9.16 0.73
CA ARG A 318 -8.90 -8.73 -0.66
C ARG A 318 -8.23 -9.78 -1.52
N PHE A 319 -8.36 -9.65 -2.82
CA PHE A 319 -7.60 -10.45 -3.77
C PHE A 319 -6.14 -9.98 -3.84
N ARG A 320 -5.24 -10.93 -4.04
CA ARG A 320 -3.80 -10.70 -4.11
C ARG A 320 -3.37 -10.44 -5.56
N GLN A 321 -2.26 -9.73 -5.71
CA GLN A 321 -1.58 -9.61 -7.00
C GLN A 321 -1.19 -11.00 -7.49
N CYS A 322 -1.57 -11.35 -8.71
CA CYS A 322 -1.28 -12.66 -9.33
C CYS A 322 -0.22 -12.54 -10.43
N ARG A 323 0.14 -11.33 -10.87
CA ARG A 323 1.23 -11.08 -11.82
C ARG A 323 2.48 -10.64 -11.07
N HIS A 324 3.58 -11.34 -11.23
CA HIS A 324 4.83 -11.08 -10.51
C HIS A 324 5.97 -10.84 -11.48
N TYR A 325 6.94 -10.03 -11.08
CA TYR A 325 8.23 -9.98 -11.76
C TYR A 325 9.10 -11.14 -11.27
N GLU A 326 9.71 -11.87 -12.20
CA GLU A 326 10.73 -12.88 -11.92
C GLU A 326 12.02 -12.50 -12.63
N GLU A 327 13.07 -12.26 -11.86
CA GLU A 327 14.40 -11.99 -12.38
C GLU A 327 14.99 -13.29 -12.95
N THR A 328 15.30 -13.30 -14.24
CA THR A 328 15.91 -14.45 -14.93
C THR A 328 17.42 -14.30 -15.06
N ALA A 329 17.90 -13.05 -15.13
CA ALA A 329 19.30 -12.66 -15.07
C ALA A 329 19.40 -11.23 -14.50
N GLU A 330 20.59 -10.77 -14.15
CA GLU A 330 20.76 -9.42 -13.56
C GLU A 330 20.17 -8.33 -14.47
N GLY A 331 19.10 -7.67 -14.00
CA GLY A 331 18.39 -6.64 -14.75
C GLY A 331 17.51 -7.14 -15.91
N GLU A 332 17.39 -8.46 -16.10
CA GLU A 332 16.45 -9.08 -17.01
C GLU A 332 15.45 -9.94 -16.24
N GLY A 333 14.19 -9.93 -16.68
CA GLY A 333 13.17 -10.73 -16.04
C GLY A 333 11.96 -10.90 -16.91
N ASN A 334 11.04 -11.71 -16.43
CA ASN A 334 9.76 -11.99 -17.07
C ASN A 334 8.62 -11.64 -16.12
N VAL A 335 7.47 -11.29 -16.68
CA VAL A 335 6.22 -11.27 -15.91
C VAL A 335 5.72 -12.70 -15.86
N VAL A 336 5.64 -13.25 -14.66
CA VAL A 336 5.10 -14.57 -14.42
C VAL A 336 3.78 -14.45 -13.71
N TRP A 337 2.82 -15.25 -14.16
CA TRP A 337 1.54 -15.35 -13.50
C TRP A 337 1.61 -16.48 -12.47
N ARG A 338 1.08 -16.22 -11.27
CA ARG A 338 0.95 -17.17 -10.17
C ARG A 338 -0.43 -16.96 -9.54
N PRO A 339 -1.30 -17.97 -9.55
CA PRO A 339 -2.62 -17.80 -8.96
C PRO A 339 -2.48 -17.64 -7.45
N ASP A 340 -3.34 -16.81 -6.88
CA ASP A 340 -3.76 -16.94 -5.50
C ASP A 340 -5.29 -17.09 -5.48
N PHE A 341 -5.85 -17.46 -4.34
CA PHE A 341 -7.26 -17.79 -4.24
C PHE A 341 -8.17 -16.58 -4.55
N PRO A 342 -9.21 -16.75 -5.42
CA PRO A 342 -9.61 -17.94 -6.17
C PRO A 342 -8.73 -18.22 -7.40
N ILE A 343 -8.31 -19.47 -7.53
CA ILE A 343 -7.42 -19.97 -8.60
C ILE A 343 -8.14 -19.99 -9.96
N MET A 344 -9.45 -20.27 -9.96
CA MET A 344 -10.26 -20.42 -11.17
C MET A 344 -10.40 -19.14 -12.01
N HIS A 345 -10.01 -17.98 -11.48
CA HIS A 345 -10.05 -16.71 -12.20
C HIS A 345 -9.33 -16.79 -13.56
N GLU A 346 -8.24 -17.56 -13.63
CA GLU A 346 -7.46 -17.77 -14.85
C GLU A 346 -8.26 -18.46 -15.97
N MET A 347 -9.16 -19.39 -15.63
CA MET A 347 -9.91 -20.17 -16.62
C MET A 347 -10.87 -19.29 -17.41
N LEU A 348 -11.56 -18.40 -16.70
CA LEU A 348 -12.47 -17.43 -17.30
C LEU A 348 -11.71 -16.47 -18.22
N TRP A 349 -10.48 -16.10 -17.85
CA TRP A 349 -9.67 -15.21 -18.69
C TRP A 349 -9.15 -15.92 -19.94
N SER A 350 -8.62 -17.14 -19.80
CA SER A 350 -8.01 -17.90 -20.91
C SER A 350 -9.02 -18.33 -21.96
N GLN A 351 -10.23 -18.74 -21.55
CA GLN A 351 -11.31 -19.11 -22.49
C GLN A 351 -11.84 -17.90 -23.29
N CYS A 352 -11.79 -16.68 -22.73
CA CYS A 352 -12.27 -15.49 -23.44
C CYS A 352 -11.33 -15.03 -24.56
N VAL A 353 -10.04 -15.33 -24.49
CA VAL A 353 -9.04 -14.87 -25.48
C VAL A 353 -9.06 -15.71 -26.76
N GLU A 354 -9.48 -16.98 -26.69
CA GLU A 354 -9.48 -17.88 -27.86
C GLU A 354 -10.73 -17.70 -28.76
N GLU A 355 -11.84 -17.17 -28.24
CA GLU A 355 -13.12 -17.14 -28.97
C GLU A 355 -13.59 -15.77 -29.48
N LYS A 356 -12.99 -14.64 -29.06
CA LYS A 356 -13.44 -13.29 -29.49
C LYS A 356 -12.31 -12.32 -29.82
N PRO A 357 -12.44 -11.52 -30.90
CA PRO A 357 -11.46 -10.51 -31.30
C PRO A 357 -11.51 -9.22 -30.43
N ASP A 358 -12.52 -9.07 -29.58
CA ASP A 358 -12.62 -7.95 -28.65
C ASP A 358 -11.90 -8.32 -27.34
N PRO A 359 -11.15 -7.39 -26.72
CA PRO A 359 -10.50 -7.65 -25.44
C PRO A 359 -11.57 -8.04 -24.41
N PRO A 360 -11.37 -9.12 -23.63
CA PRO A 360 -12.32 -9.50 -22.60
C PRO A 360 -12.59 -8.33 -21.67
N GLU A 361 -13.87 -8.10 -21.34
CA GLU A 361 -14.22 -7.13 -20.31
C GLU A 361 -13.46 -7.48 -19.02
N PRO A 362 -12.83 -6.49 -18.35
CA PRO A 362 -12.17 -6.75 -17.09
C PRO A 362 -13.14 -7.39 -16.10
N ILE A 363 -12.71 -8.46 -15.42
CA ILE A 363 -13.53 -9.08 -14.39
C ILE A 363 -13.92 -8.04 -13.35
N THR A 364 -15.21 -7.98 -13.00
CA THR A 364 -15.64 -7.06 -11.95
C THR A 364 -15.27 -7.65 -10.58
N LEU A 365 -15.11 -6.79 -9.57
CA LEU A 365 -14.86 -7.25 -8.20
C LEU A 365 -15.97 -8.23 -7.73
N LYS A 366 -17.22 -7.95 -8.11
CA LYS A 366 -18.37 -8.79 -7.77
C LYS A 366 -18.28 -10.18 -8.41
N ASP A 367 -17.81 -10.26 -9.66
CA ASP A 367 -17.66 -11.55 -10.33
C ASP A 367 -16.54 -12.38 -9.68
N LEU A 368 -15.45 -11.72 -9.28
CA LEU A 368 -14.35 -12.37 -8.56
C LEU A 368 -14.78 -12.82 -7.15
N GLU A 369 -15.65 -12.06 -6.47
CA GLU A 369 -16.29 -12.48 -5.21
C GLU A 369 -17.21 -13.69 -5.40
N ASN A 370 -18.04 -13.72 -6.45
CA ASN A 370 -18.87 -14.88 -6.75
C ASN A 370 -18.02 -16.12 -7.06
N LEU A 371 -16.91 -15.93 -7.78
CA LEU A 371 -15.97 -17.00 -8.11
C LEU A 371 -15.28 -17.55 -6.86
N GLU A 372 -14.94 -16.68 -5.92
CA GLU A 372 -14.36 -17.08 -4.63
C GLU A 372 -15.31 -17.96 -3.82
N VAL A 373 -16.59 -17.60 -3.74
CA VAL A 373 -17.61 -18.42 -3.08
C VAL A 373 -17.76 -19.77 -3.77
N PHE A 374 -17.85 -19.77 -5.10
CA PHE A 374 -17.99 -21.00 -5.88
C PHE A 374 -16.80 -21.95 -5.69
N GLU A 375 -15.57 -21.43 -5.78
CA GLU A 375 -14.37 -22.25 -5.61
C GLU A 375 -14.23 -22.77 -4.18
N ARG A 376 -14.63 -21.97 -3.18
CA ARG A 376 -14.69 -22.42 -1.78
C ARG A 376 -15.66 -23.58 -1.61
N ASP A 377 -16.88 -23.48 -2.13
CA ASP A 377 -17.89 -24.54 -2.05
C ASP A 377 -17.40 -25.84 -2.72
N LEU A 378 -16.68 -25.73 -3.85
CA LEU A 378 -16.07 -26.88 -4.52
C LEU A 378 -15.02 -27.56 -3.62
N VAL A 379 -14.10 -26.77 -3.06
CA VAL A 379 -13.05 -27.28 -2.19
C VAL A 379 -13.64 -27.96 -0.95
N GLU A 380 -14.64 -27.33 -0.32
CA GLU A 380 -15.35 -27.88 0.85
C GLU A 380 -16.12 -29.16 0.52
N SER A 381 -16.60 -29.29 -0.72
CA SER A 381 -17.25 -30.51 -1.23
C SER A 381 -16.25 -31.64 -1.56
N GLY A 382 -14.96 -31.45 -1.28
CA GLY A 382 -13.91 -32.44 -1.52
C GLY A 382 -13.35 -32.45 -2.95
N TYR A 383 -13.66 -31.43 -3.76
CA TYR A 383 -13.00 -31.26 -5.05
C TYR A 383 -11.63 -30.64 -4.82
N ASP A 384 -10.64 -31.52 -4.71
CA ASP A 384 -9.27 -31.13 -4.44
C ASP A 384 -8.61 -30.35 -5.59
N ASP A 385 -9.17 -30.43 -6.78
CA ASP A 385 -8.60 -29.81 -7.95
C ASP A 385 -9.75 -29.28 -8.82
N PRO A 386 -10.14 -28.01 -8.63
CA PRO A 386 -11.14 -27.37 -9.49
C PRO A 386 -10.78 -27.52 -10.98
N TRP A 387 -9.47 -27.58 -11.31
CA TRP A 387 -8.99 -27.83 -12.67
C TRP A 387 -9.45 -29.16 -13.24
N ARG A 388 -9.34 -30.25 -12.46
CA ARG A 388 -9.81 -31.59 -12.87
C ARG A 388 -11.33 -31.65 -13.04
N TRP A 389 -12.07 -30.85 -12.27
CA TRP A 389 -13.52 -30.79 -12.38
C TRP A 389 -13.98 -30.10 -13.68
N LEU A 390 -13.39 -28.96 -14.03
CA LEU A 390 -13.76 -28.22 -15.26
C LEU A 390 -13.25 -28.84 -16.56
N MET A 391 -12.03 -29.40 -16.56
CA MET A 391 -11.40 -29.91 -17.79
C MET A 391 -11.69 -31.39 -18.06
N GLY A 392 -12.45 -32.07 -17.18
CA GLY A 392 -12.59 -33.52 -17.19
C GLY A 392 -11.27 -34.24 -16.87
N PRO A 393 -11.20 -35.59 -16.97
CA PRO A 393 -9.98 -36.35 -16.72
C PRO A 393 -8.95 -36.12 -17.86
N GLY A 394 -8.35 -34.94 -17.89
CA GLY A 394 -7.21 -34.58 -18.73
C GLY A 394 -5.88 -34.77 -18.00
N PRO A 395 -4.76 -34.86 -18.74
CA PRO A 395 -3.43 -35.05 -18.14
C PRO A 395 -3.06 -33.85 -17.27
N CYS A 396 -2.73 -34.10 -16.00
CA CYS A 396 -2.25 -33.10 -15.05
C CYS A 396 -1.01 -32.40 -15.62
N LEU A 397 -1.12 -31.10 -15.91
CA LEU A 397 -0.03 -30.28 -16.44
C LEU A 397 0.81 -29.59 -15.34
N TYR A 398 0.57 -29.87 -14.06
CA TYR A 398 1.39 -29.35 -12.97
C TYR A 398 2.03 -30.48 -12.15
N PRO A 399 3.37 -30.51 -12.03
CA PRO A 399 4.03 -31.36 -11.05
C PRO A 399 3.77 -30.80 -9.64
N ASN A 400 3.48 -31.70 -8.71
CA ASN A 400 3.13 -31.50 -7.30
C ASN A 400 3.70 -30.21 -6.67
N ILE A 401 2.79 -29.39 -6.15
CA ILE A 401 3.03 -28.27 -5.22
C ILE A 401 3.53 -28.80 -3.88
#